data_AF-A0A3C0WJG3-F1
#
_entry.id   AF-A0A3C0WJG3-F1
#
_cell.length_a   1.000
_cell.length_b   1.000
_cell.length_c   1.000
_cell.angle_alpha   90.00
_cell.angle_beta   90.00
_cell.angle_gamma   90.00
#
_symmetry.space_group_name_H-M   'P 1'
#
loop_
_entity.id
_entity.type
_entity.pdbx_description
1 polymer ?
#
loop_
_entity_poly.entity_id
_entity_poly.type
_entity_poly.pdbx_seq_one_letter_code
_entity_poly.pdbx_strand_id
1 'polypeptide(L)' 'MINRIRLYSEPQDESDPSTQPTNGSGEHRVSVTLGEILPALRDAILSSKAWVHDFADDRLEIPKDLYDVLKAYEQIRKAA' A
#
# COMPACT_ATOMS: atom_id res chain seq x y z
N MET A 1 6.21 17.45 -34.97
CA MET A 1 6.04 18.30 -33.77
C MET A 1 6.69 17.57 -32.61
N ILE A 2 7.73 18.17 -32.04
CA ILE A 2 8.62 17.60 -31.02
C ILE A 2 8.04 17.91 -29.65
N ASN A 3 7.96 16.94 -28.74
CA ASN A 3 8.53 17.16 -27.40
C ASN A 3 9.07 15.85 -26.80
N ARG A 4 10.40 15.79 -26.72
CA ARG A 4 11.19 14.69 -26.15
C ARG A 4 11.62 15.17 -24.77
N ILE A 5 10.99 14.67 -23.71
CA ILE A 5 11.39 15.01 -22.35
C ILE A 5 12.68 14.24 -22.04
N ARG A 6 13.80 14.96 -22.04
CA ARG A 6 15.04 14.52 -21.39
C ARG A 6 14.89 14.82 -19.91
N LEU A 7 14.65 13.80 -19.08
CA LEU A 7 14.89 13.92 -17.65
C LEU A 7 16.36 13.58 -17.41
N TYR A 8 17.06 14.58 -16.89
CA TYR A 8 18.47 14.58 -16.56
C TYR A 8 18.71 13.63 -15.38
N SER A 9 19.62 12.66 -15.56
CA SER A 9 20.16 11.86 -14.46
C SER A 9 21.07 12.77 -13.62
N GLU A 10 20.65 13.04 -12.38
CA GLU A 10 21.52 13.68 -11.38
C GLU A 10 22.58 12.68 -10.91
N PRO A 11 23.85 13.11 -10.71
CA PRO A 11 24.96 12.20 -10.52
C PRO A 11 24.90 11.50 -9.17
N GLN A 12 25.31 10.25 -9.24
CA GLN A 12 25.48 9.30 -8.17
C GLN A 12 26.47 9.83 -7.12
N ASP A 13 25.95 10.31 -5.99
CA ASP A 13 26.71 10.38 -4.73
C ASP A 13 26.46 9.08 -3.95
N GLU A 14 27.54 8.54 -3.41
CA GLU A 14 27.71 7.13 -3.08
C GLU A 14 26.97 6.72 -1.80
N SER A 15 26.37 5.52 -1.85
CA SER A 15 26.03 4.62 -0.73
C SER A 15 24.61 4.70 -0.13
N ASP A 16 23.64 4.06 -0.79
CA ASP A 16 22.61 3.29 -0.09
C ASP A 16 22.22 2.03 -0.91
N PRO A 17 22.41 0.80 -0.41
CA PRO A 17 22.27 -0.43 -1.19
C PRO A 17 20.81 -0.90 -1.25
N SER A 18 19.94 -0.16 -1.93
CA SER A 18 18.55 -0.61 -2.20
C SER A 18 18.06 -0.22 -3.59
N THR A 19 18.90 -0.44 -4.61
CA THR A 19 18.42 -0.50 -6.00
C THR A 19 18.71 -1.89 -6.53
N GLN A 20 17.77 -2.82 -6.31
CA GLN A 20 17.82 -4.11 -7.00
C GLN A 20 16.98 -3.99 -8.29
N PRO A 21 17.59 -4.14 -9.48
CA PRO A 21 16.84 -4.36 -10.71
C PRO A 21 16.52 -5.85 -10.78
N THR A 22 15.24 -6.24 -10.81
CA THR A 22 14.88 -7.61 -11.19
C THR A 22 13.70 -7.62 -12.16
N ASN A 23 14.00 -8.04 -13.38
CA ASN A 23 13.01 -8.47 -14.36
C ASN A 23 12.30 -9.73 -13.83
N GLY A 24 10.98 -9.68 -13.77
CA GLY A 24 10.11 -10.82 -13.51
C GLY A 24 8.69 -10.31 -13.32
N SER A 25 7.69 -11.11 -13.69
CA SER A 25 6.25 -10.82 -13.55
C SER A 25 5.84 -10.69 -12.07
N GLY A 26 6.38 -9.69 -11.38
CA GLY A 26 6.15 -9.41 -9.97
C GLY A 26 5.05 -8.36 -9.85
N GLU A 27 4.02 -8.66 -9.08
CA GLU A 27 3.03 -7.68 -8.64
C GLU A 27 3.75 -6.39 -8.20
N HIS A 28 3.44 -5.28 -8.86
CA HIS A 28 3.92 -3.97 -8.48
C HIS A 28 3.29 -3.61 -7.12
N ARG A 29 3.93 -4.03 -6.01
CA ARG A 29 3.50 -3.71 -4.66
C ARG A 29 4.02 -2.34 -4.25
N VAL A 30 3.13 -1.49 -3.75
CA VAL A 30 3.44 -0.15 -3.26
C VAL A 30 3.38 -0.18 -1.73
N SER A 31 4.45 0.26 -1.07
CA SER A 31 4.48 0.42 0.38
C SER A 31 3.88 1.77 0.76
N VAL A 32 2.78 1.75 1.51
CA VAL A 32 2.11 2.94 2.04
C VAL A 32 1.87 2.78 3.54
N THR A 33 1.83 3.89 4.27
CA THR A 33 1.50 3.84 5.70
C THR A 33 0.00 3.64 5.91
N LEU A 34 -0.37 3.07 7.06
CA LEU A 34 -1.77 2.88 7.42
C LEU A 34 -2.56 4.21 7.42
N GLY A 35 -1.91 5.30 7.84
CA GLY A 35 -2.51 6.64 7.86
C GLY A 35 -2.83 7.19 6.47
N GLU A 36 -2.09 6.78 5.44
CA GLU A 36 -2.33 7.20 4.05
C GLU A 36 -3.47 6.41 3.42
N ILE A 37 -3.59 5.11 3.72
CA ILE A 37 -4.60 4.24 3.09
C ILE A 37 -5.95 4.26 3.82
N LEU A 38 -5.97 4.44 5.15
CA LEU A 38 -7.21 4.42 5.95
C LEU A 38 -8.27 5.42 5.48
N PRO A 39 -7.95 6.71 5.19
CA PRO A 39 -8.94 7.67 4.74
C PRO A 39 -9.62 7.25 3.43
N ALA A 40 -8.84 6.70 2.49
CA ALA A 40 -9.35 6.24 1.19
C ALA A 40 -10.27 5.01 1.35
N LEU A 41 -9.85 4.02 2.16
CA LEU A 41 -10.70 2.86 2.45
C LEU A 41 -11.98 3.26 3.19
N ARG A 42 -11.88 4.16 4.17
CA ARG A 42 -13.04 4.70 4.90
C ARG A 42 -14.02 5.38 3.95
N ASP A 43 -13.54 6.28 3.09
CA ASP A 43 -14.36 6.96 2.08
C ASP A 43 -15.06 5.96 1.16
N ALA A 44 -14.33 4.95 0.71
CA ALA A 44 -14.83 3.95 -0.22
C ALA A 44 -15.90 3.05 0.41
N ILE A 45 -15.75 2.66 1.69
CA ILE A 45 -16.77 1.93 2.44
C ILE A 45 -18.02 2.80 2.65
N LEU A 46 -17.86 4.04 3.12
CA LEU A 46 -18.98 4.96 3.36
C LEU A 46 -19.75 5.28 2.07
N SER A 47 -19.04 5.39 0.96
CA SER A 47 -19.60 5.66 -0.37
C SER A 47 -20.03 4.41 -1.13
N SER A 48 -19.93 3.21 -0.53
CA SER A 48 -20.24 1.93 -1.18
C SER A 48 -19.54 1.73 -2.55
N LYS A 49 -18.27 2.11 -2.66
CA LYS A 49 -17.51 1.97 -3.91
C LYS A 49 -17.26 0.49 -4.21
N ALA A 50 -17.66 0.05 -5.40
CA ALA A 50 -17.56 -1.34 -5.83
C ALA A 50 -16.14 -1.90 -5.78
N TRP A 51 -15.12 -1.07 -6.06
CA TRP A 51 -13.73 -1.52 -6.10
C TRP A 51 -13.24 -2.09 -4.76
N VAL A 52 -13.81 -1.69 -3.61
CA VAL A 52 -13.39 -2.25 -2.31
C VAL A 52 -13.66 -3.74 -2.22
N HIS A 53 -14.75 -4.20 -2.85
CA HIS A 53 -15.08 -5.62 -2.91
C HIS A 53 -14.11 -6.41 -3.79
N ASP A 54 -13.53 -5.78 -4.80
CA ASP A 54 -12.55 -6.43 -5.68
C ASP A 54 -11.27 -6.82 -4.91
N PHE A 55 -10.96 -6.12 -3.80
CA PHE A 55 -9.80 -6.43 -2.94
C PHE A 55 -10.17 -7.24 -1.68
N ALA A 56 -11.39 -7.78 -1.58
CA ALA A 56 -11.85 -8.46 -0.37
C ALA A 56 -11.10 -9.77 -0.10
N ASP A 57 -10.69 -10.48 -1.15
CA ASP A 57 -9.97 -11.75 -1.07
C ASP A 57 -8.43 -11.58 -1.10
N ASP A 58 -7.95 -10.34 -1.26
CA ASP A 58 -6.53 -10.05 -1.37
C ASP A 58 -5.80 -10.16 -0.02
N ARG A 59 -4.60 -10.72 -0.07
CA ARG A 59 -3.74 -10.87 1.10
C ARG A 59 -2.98 -9.58 1.37
N LEU A 60 -3.32 -8.91 2.46
CA LEU A 60 -2.56 -7.78 3.01
C LEU A 60 -1.57 -8.26 4.07
N GLU A 61 -0.29 -7.86 3.95
CA GLU A 61 0.70 -8.05 4.99
C GLU A 61 0.71 -6.84 5.92
N ILE A 62 0.47 -7.07 7.21
CA ILE A 62 0.50 -6.03 8.25
C ILE A 62 1.44 -6.45 9.39
N PRO A 63 2.00 -5.48 10.13
CA PRO A 63 2.77 -5.79 11.34
C PRO A 63 1.94 -6.60 12.32
N LYS A 64 2.59 -7.60 12.95
CA LYS A 64 1.92 -8.49 13.92
C LYS A 64 1.24 -7.73 15.05
N ASP A 65 1.90 -6.73 15.61
CA ASP A 65 1.37 -5.95 16.73
C ASP A 65 0.07 -5.21 16.34
N LEU A 66 -0.04 -4.74 15.10
CA LEU A 66 -1.26 -4.12 14.58
C LEU A 66 -2.38 -5.16 14.41
N TYR A 67 -2.05 -6.34 13.89
CA TYR A 67 -3.01 -7.44 13.77
C TYR A 67 -3.60 -7.82 15.14
N ASP A 68 -2.74 -7.97 16.15
CA ASP A 68 -3.15 -8.35 17.50
C ASP A 68 -4.08 -7.30 18.12
N VAL A 69 -3.78 -6.00 17.95
CA VAL A 69 -4.64 -4.89 18.39
C VAL A 69 -5.99 -4.90 17.68
N LEU A 70 -6.03 -5.10 16.36
CA LEU A 70 -7.27 -5.17 15.58
C LEU A 70 -8.14 -6.35 16.03
N LYS A 71 -7.52 -7.51 16.31
CA LYS A 71 -8.24 -8.69 16.80
C LYS A 71 -8.84 -8.47 18.18
N ALA A 72 -8.10 -7.89 19.10
CA ALA A 72 -8.60 -7.54 20.42
C ALA A 72 -9.78 -6.54 20.33
N TYR A 73 -9.64 -5.52 19.48
CA TYR A 73 -10.72 -4.54 19.25
C TYR A 73 -11.99 -5.19 18.67
N GLU A 74 -11.84 -6.10 17.70
CA GLU A 74 -12.97 -6.84 17.11
C GLU A 74 -13.71 -7.69 18.16
N GLN A 75 -12.98 -8.36 19.05
CA GLN A 75 -13.56 -9.16 20.14
C GLN A 75 -14.37 -8.30 21.10
N ILE A 76 -13.85 -7.14 21.51
CA ILE A 76 -14.55 -6.20 22.39
C ILE A 76 -15.83 -5.71 21.72
N ARG A 77 -15.77 -5.33 20.44
CA ARG A 77 -16.94 -4.86 19.69
C ARG A 77 -18.02 -5.92 19.53
N LYS A 78 -17.65 -7.20 19.39
CA LYS A 78 -18.61 -8.32 19.31
C LYS A 78 -19.22 -8.69 20.66
N ALA A 79 -18.52 -8.40 21.75
CA ALA A 79 -18.97 -8.70 23.10
C ALA A 79 -19.90 -7.62 23.69
N ALA A 80 -19.98 -6.45 23.05
CA ALA A 80 -20.89 -5.34 23.38
C ALA A 80 -22.22 -5.46 22.62
#